data_AF-A0AAV8YK07-F1
#
_entry.id   AF-A0AAV8YK07-F1
#
_cell.length_a   1.000
_cell.length_b   1.000
_cell.length_c   1.000
_cell.angle_alpha   90.00
_cell.angle_beta   90.00
_cell.angle_gamma   90.00
#
_symmetry.space_group_name_H-M   'P 1'
#
loop_
_entity.id
_entity.type
_entity.pdbx_description
1 polymer ?
#
loop_
_entity_poly.entity_id
_entity_poly.type
_entity_poly.pdbx_seq_one_letter_code
_entity_poly.pdbx_strand_id
1 'polypeptide(L)' 'MKNPTARGRQLLQNVTWKIAGSNASALNYLNIDSDLKMSLNPFNKAMTFYDKIYQDYGEPPYDTY' A
#
# COMPACT_ATOMS: atom_id res chain seq x y z
N MET A 1 -4.62 16.71 -7.63
CA MET A 1 -4.37 15.70 -6.58
C MET A 1 -4.32 16.40 -5.22
N LYS A 2 -5.21 16.06 -4.28
CA LYS A 2 -5.14 16.56 -2.90
C LYS A 2 -4.13 15.70 -2.12
N ASN A 3 -3.07 16.33 -1.63
CA ASN A 3 -2.09 15.66 -0.78
C ASN A 3 -2.68 15.50 0.64
N PRO A 4 -2.82 14.27 1.17
CA PRO A 4 -3.39 14.04 2.50
C PRO A 4 -2.46 14.43 3.65
N THR A 5 -1.22 14.87 3.40
CA THR A 5 -0.32 15.37 4.45
C THR A 5 -0.93 16.59 5.14
N ALA A 6 -1.42 16.41 6.37
CA ALA A 6 -2.00 17.50 7.13
C ALA A 6 -0.92 18.50 7.56
N ARG A 7 -1.03 19.74 7.07
CA ARG A 7 -0.17 20.86 7.47
C ARG A 7 -0.68 21.41 8.81
N GLY A 8 -0.16 20.89 9.93
CA GLY A 8 -0.48 21.46 11.25
C GLY A 8 -0.27 20.56 12.47
N ARG A 9 -0.01 19.25 12.33
CA ARG A 9 0.31 18.38 13.47
C ARG A 9 1.80 18.06 13.51
N GLN A 10 2.44 18.33 14.66
CA GLN A 10 3.87 18.12 14.89
C GLN A 10 4.31 16.67 14.60
N LEU A 11 3.44 15.68 14.87
CA LEU A 11 3.60 14.26 14.54
C LEU A 11 3.80 13.96 13.04
N LEU A 12 3.29 14.82 12.14
CA LEU A 12 3.34 14.62 10.69
C LEU A 12 4.46 15.43 10.02
N GLN A 13 5.17 16.29 10.75
CA GLN A 13 6.11 17.26 10.16
C GLN A 13 7.35 16.63 9.53
N ASN A 14 7.70 15.39 9.90
CA ASN A 14 8.88 14.69 9.39
C ASN A 14 8.56 13.48 8.49
N VAL A 15 7.28 13.22 8.19
CA VAL A 15 6.88 12.06 7.37
C VAL A 15 6.17 12.52 6.10
N THR A 16 6.84 12.32 4.98
CA THR A 16 6.25 12.54 3.65
C THR A 16 5.49 11.29 3.21
N TRP A 17 4.17 11.40 3.08
CA TRP A 17 3.34 10.32 2.55
C TRP A 17 3.62 10.14 1.06
N LYS A 18 4.40 9.11 0.71
CA LYS A 18 4.66 8.74 -0.68
C LYS A 18 3.40 8.14 -1.30
N ILE A 19 3.21 8.41 -2.59
CA ILE A 19 2.12 7.80 -3.37
C ILE A 19 2.32 6.27 -3.36
N ALA A 20 1.21 5.54 -3.29
CA ALA A 20 1.20 4.10 -3.51
C ALA A 20 1.88 3.77 -4.85
N GLY A 21 2.82 2.83 -4.85
CA GLY A 21 3.40 2.34 -6.10
C GLY A 21 2.32 1.66 -6.94
N SER A 22 2.42 1.74 -8.26
CA SER A 22 1.48 1.12 -9.21
C SER A 22 1.55 -0.41 -9.22
N ASN A 23 2.57 -0.99 -8.59
CA ASN A 23 2.86 -2.42 -8.67
C ASN A 23 2.54 -3.05 -7.32
N ALA A 24 1.86 -4.20 -7.32
CA ALA A 24 1.47 -4.93 -6.10
C ALA A 24 2.66 -5.24 -5.18
N SER A 25 3.85 -5.47 -5.76
CA SER A 25 5.10 -5.72 -5.01
C SER A 25 5.74 -4.47 -4.40
N ALA A 26 5.20 -3.28 -4.64
CA ALA A 26 5.80 -2.00 -4.23
C ALA A 26 4.76 -1.02 -3.64
N LEU A 27 3.74 -1.54 -2.95
CA LEU A 27 2.70 -0.73 -2.33
C LEU A 27 3.25 -0.01 -1.09
N ASN A 28 3.65 1.25 -1.26
CA ASN A 28 3.97 2.13 -0.14
C ASN A 28 2.68 2.50 0.62
N TYR A 29 2.74 2.42 1.95
CA TYR A 29 1.65 2.88 2.82
C TYR A 29 2.22 3.59 4.05
N LEU A 30 1.38 4.44 4.64
CA LEU A 30 1.66 5.08 5.92
C LEU A 30 1.19 4.16 7.05
N ASN A 31 2.13 3.63 7.84
CA ASN A 31 1.82 2.85 9.02
C ASN A 31 1.58 3.81 10.19
N ILE A 32 0.40 3.73 10.78
CA ILE A 32 -0.07 4.59 11.87
C ILE A 32 -0.08 3.76 13.14
N ASP A 33 0.93 3.95 13.98
CA ASP A 33 1.11 3.31 15.28
C ASP A 33 1.68 4.33 16.28
N SER A 34 2.31 3.88 17.37
CA SER A 34 3.07 4.74 18.31
C SER A 34 4.04 5.67 17.59
N ASP A 35 4.65 5.18 16.50
CA ASP A 35 5.46 5.95 15.57
C ASP A 35 4.84 5.93 14.18
N LEU A 36 4.80 7.11 13.55
CA LEU A 36 4.36 7.25 12.18
C LEU A 36 5.51 6.95 11.22
N LYS A 37 5.35 5.95 10.35
CA LYS A 37 6.41 5.56 9.39
C LYS A 37 5.86 5.12 8.04
N MET A 38 6.60 5.43 6.98
CA MET A 38 6.35 4.81 5.68
C MET A 38 6.77 3.34 5.74
N SER A 39 5.94 2.46 5.20
CA SER A 39 6.17 1.01 5.15
C SER A 39 5.77 0.48 3.78
N LEU A 40 6.16 -0.77 3.49
CA LEU A 40 5.97 -1.42 2.19
C LEU A 40 5.13 -2.68 2.35
N ASN A 41 4.21 -2.92 1.42
CA ASN A 41 3.44 -4.16 1.25
C ASN A 41 2.76 -4.63 2.56
N PRO A 42 1.67 -3.96 2.99
CA PRO A 42 0.93 -4.42 4.16
C PRO A 42 0.40 -5.84 3.92
N PHE A 43 0.46 -6.68 4.95
CA PHE A 43 -0.04 -8.06 4.89
C PHE A 43 0.55 -8.91 3.74
N ASN A 44 1.79 -8.64 3.32
CA ASN A 44 2.44 -9.26 2.15
C ASN A 44 2.21 -10.79 2.05
N LYS A 45 2.37 -11.51 3.16
CA LYS A 45 2.17 -12.98 3.19
C LYS A 45 0.74 -13.39 2.82
N ALA A 46 -0.26 -12.70 3.34
CA ALA A 46 -1.66 -13.00 3.05
C ALA A 46 -2.01 -12.64 1.61
N MET A 47 -1.53 -11.50 1.11
CA MET A 47 -1.77 -11.11 -0.29
C MET A 47 -1.11 -12.08 -1.26
N THR A 48 0.14 -12.47 -1.02
CA THR A 48 0.81 -13.50 -1.84
C THR A 48 0.08 -14.85 -1.81
N PHE A 49 -0.56 -15.21 -0.70
CA PHE A 49 -1.37 -16.42 -0.62
C PHE A 49 -2.58 -16.36 -1.55
N TYR A 50 -3.32 -15.25 -1.54
CA TYR A 50 -4.47 -15.07 -2.43
C TYR A 50 -4.05 -14.92 -3.90
N ASP A 51 -2.94 -14.21 -4.18
CA ASP A 51 -2.38 -14.11 -5.54
C ASP A 51 -2.10 -15.50 -6.12
N LYS A 52 -1.57 -16.42 -5.32
CA LYS A 52 -1.31 -17.80 -5.75
C LYS A 52 -2.59 -18.56 -6.05
N ILE A 53 -3.60 -18.48 -5.17
CA ILE A 53 -4.91 -19.11 -5.44
C ILE A 53 -5.49 -18.58 -6.75
N TYR A 54 -5.40 -17.26 -6.96
CA TYR A 54 -5.94 -16.66 -8.17
C TYR A 54 -5.14 -17.03 -9.43
N GLN A 55 -3.82 -17.21 -9.33
CA GLN A 55 -3.00 -17.71 -10.44
C GLN A 55 -3.33 -19.16 -10.80
N ASP A 56 -3.58 -20.02 -9.79
CA ASP A 56 -3.82 -21.44 -10.00
C ASP A 56 -5.25 -21.74 -10.47
N TYR A 57 -6.23 -20.95 -10.03
CA TYR A 57 -7.66 -21.25 -10.21
C TYR A 57 -8.48 -20.11 -10.82
N GLY A 58 -7.87 -18.96 -11.11
CA GLY A 58 -8.56 -17.85 -11.79
C GLY A 58 -8.95 -18.24 -13.21
N GLU A 59 -10.12 -17.79 -13.66
CA GLU A 59 -10.53 -17.91 -15.05
C GLU A 59 -10.10 -16.66 -15.84
N PRO A 60 -9.15 -16.77 -16.78
CA PRO A 60 -8.79 -15.67 -17.66
C PRO A 60 -9.90 -15.37 -18.68
N PRO A 61 -9.91 -14.18 -19.32
CA PRO A 61 -8.92 -13.11 -19.21
C PRO A 61 -9.16 -12.18 -18.02
N TYR A 62 -8.07 -11.76 -17.40
CA TYR A 62 -8.07 -10.87 -16.23
C TYR A 62 -8.10 -9.37 -16.63
N ASP A 63 -8.64 -9.07 -17.81
CA ASP A 63 -8.82 -7.69 -18.29
C ASP A 63 -10.00 -7.05 -17.58
N THR A 64 -9.75 -6.42 -16.43
CA THR A 64 -10.67 -5.44 -15.86
C THR A 64 -10.03 -4.05 -15.95
N TYR A 65 -10.76 -3.18 -16.66
CA TYR A 65 -10.45 -1.83 -17.16
C TYR A 65 -9.82 -0.83 -16.17
#